data_AF-A0A1J4YXZ8-F1
#
_entry.id   AF-A0A1J4YXZ8-F1
#
_cell.length_a   1.000
_cell.length_b   1.000
_cell.length_c   1.000
_cell.angle_alpha   90.00
_cell.angle_beta   90.00
_cell.angle_gamma   90.00
#
_symmetry.space_group_name_H-M   'P 1'
#
loop_
_entity.id
_entity.type
_entity.pdbx_description
1 polymer ?
#
loop_
_entity_poly.entity_id
_entity_poly.type
_entity_poly.pdbx_seq_one_letter_code
_entity_poly.pdbx_strand_id
1 'polypeptide(L)'
;MVKNEKGVVLILVIVLMVLAGILIFSSVTFIRESLNLAVVKQNQTKAINAAQCGIYKAVEDFKRRGYYNPETNVLIWGNEYYTTGGGAANYLQVDATVLKVEAGGKALRQINLKNISGASSMTITDVRLIWEPNAISENLTKISIGGADWLGSVNSGVLVPINYTLTAGSSTSFRVQWDVVVTSKTITCEFLFSDGSTVTAYILKNGQTAANSFTIKCTGSVVSNITWKRTIIAEYDVGTGKITSWNETNSHL
;
A
#
# COMPACT_ATOMS: atom_id res chain seq x y z
N MET A 1 4.63 16.89 -82.12
CA MET A 1 4.51 17.12 -80.65
C MET A 1 5.59 16.28 -79.98
N VAL A 2 6.78 16.85 -79.80
CA VAL A 2 7.93 16.13 -79.20
C VAL A 2 7.66 16.03 -77.71
N LYS A 3 7.43 14.81 -77.19
CA LYS A 3 7.26 14.57 -75.76
C LYS A 3 8.54 14.99 -75.03
N ASN A 4 8.38 15.83 -74.02
CA ASN A 4 9.50 16.37 -73.23
C ASN A 4 9.96 15.31 -72.19
N GLU A 5 10.49 14.19 -72.68
CA GLU A 5 10.80 12.98 -71.87
C GLU A 5 11.89 13.23 -70.83
N LYS A 6 12.84 14.14 -71.12
CA LYS A 6 13.92 14.50 -70.18
C LYS A 6 13.40 15.20 -68.93
N GLY A 7 12.37 16.04 -69.05
CA GLY A 7 11.75 16.70 -67.91
C GLY A 7 10.99 15.73 -67.01
N VAL A 8 10.33 14.74 -67.61
CA VAL A 8 9.60 13.69 -66.87
C VAL A 8 10.56 12.80 -66.07
N VAL A 9 11.69 12.40 -66.67
CA VAL A 9 12.71 11.58 -65.98
C VAL A 9 13.31 12.32 -64.79
N LEU A 10 13.63 13.61 -64.93
CA LEU A 10 14.19 14.42 -63.84
C LEU A 10 13.23 14.53 -62.65
N ILE A 11 11.94 14.79 -62.92
CA ILE A 11 10.91 14.86 -61.88
C ILE A 11 10.80 13.52 -61.14
N LEU A 12 10.83 12.41 -61.86
CA LEU A 12 10.72 11.06 -61.28
C LEU A 12 11.90 10.74 -60.36
N VAL A 13 13.12 11.12 -60.74
CA VAL A 13 14.32 10.97 -59.90
C VAL A 13 14.24 11.83 -58.64
N ILE A 14 13.78 13.08 -58.75
CA ILE A 14 13.60 13.97 -57.59
C ILE A 14 12.56 13.40 -56.62
N VAL A 15 11.41 12.94 -57.14
CA VAL A 15 10.36 12.32 -56.30
C VAL A 15 10.89 11.05 -55.61
N LEU A 16 11.65 10.21 -56.31
CA LEU A 16 12.29 9.04 -55.71
C LEU A 16 13.29 9.40 -54.60
N MET A 17 14.10 10.45 -54.79
CA MET A 17 15.03 10.93 -53.76
C MET A 17 14.29 11.45 -52.53
N VAL A 18 13.20 12.20 -52.72
CA VAL A 18 12.36 12.70 -51.61
C VAL A 18 11.71 11.54 -50.86
N LEU A 19 11.14 10.57 -51.57
CA LEU A 19 10.54 9.37 -50.96
C LEU A 19 11.57 8.54 -50.18
N ALA A 20 12.75 8.31 -50.77
CA ALA A 20 13.85 7.63 -50.09
C ALA A 20 14.27 8.39 -48.82
N GLY A 21 14.35 9.73 -48.88
CA GLY A 21 14.66 10.57 -47.72
C GLY A 21 13.62 10.45 -46.61
N ILE A 22 12.33 10.49 -46.95
CA ILE A 22 11.23 10.31 -45.99
C ILE A 22 11.29 8.92 -45.34
N LEU A 23 11.54 7.87 -46.13
CA LEU A 23 11.64 6.50 -45.62
C LEU A 23 12.82 6.35 -44.66
N ILE A 24 14.01 6.84 -45.03
CA ILE A 24 15.20 6.78 -44.17
C ILE A 24 14.96 7.55 -42.86
N PHE A 25 14.44 8.78 -42.95
CA PHE A 25 14.13 9.59 -41.77
C PHE A 25 13.11 8.92 -40.84
N SER A 26 12.06 8.32 -41.42
CA SER A 26 11.02 7.61 -40.67
C SER A 26 11.59 6.38 -39.97
N SER A 27 12.42 5.58 -40.65
CA SER A 27 13.07 4.41 -40.06
C SER A 27 14.01 4.78 -38.92
N VAL A 28 14.84 5.82 -39.10
CA VAL A 28 15.77 6.27 -38.04
C VAL A 28 15.00 6.78 -36.83
N THR A 29 13.95 7.58 -37.05
CA THR A 29 13.08 8.09 -35.97
C THR A 29 12.40 6.94 -35.23
N PHE A 30 11.85 5.97 -35.96
CA PHE A 30 11.20 4.79 -35.38
C PHE A 30 12.17 3.96 -34.52
N ILE A 31 13.39 3.72 -35.01
CA ILE A 31 14.42 2.98 -34.26
C ILE A 31 14.78 3.72 -32.98
N ARG A 32 14.99 5.04 -33.06
CA ARG A 32 15.32 5.87 -31.90
C ARG A 32 14.23 5.83 -30.83
N GLU A 33 12.97 6.04 -31.22
CA GLU A 33 11.85 6.01 -30.27
C GLU A 33 11.64 4.61 -29.68
N SER A 34 11.84 3.55 -30.47
CA SER A 34 11.76 2.17 -29.99
C SER A 34 12.84 1.87 -28.95
N LEU A 35 14.07 2.33 -29.17
CA LEU A 35 15.18 2.18 -28.21
C LEU A 35 14.93 2.98 -26.93
N ASN A 36 14.45 4.22 -27.05
CA ASN A 36 14.10 5.05 -25.89
C ASN A 36 13.02 4.34 -25.05
N LEU A 37 11.96 3.85 -25.68
CA LEU A 37 10.89 3.13 -24.99
C LEU A 37 11.40 1.86 -24.30
N ALA A 38 12.31 1.12 -24.94
CA ALA A 38 12.91 -0.07 -24.35
C ALA A 38 13.71 0.25 -23.07
N VAL A 39 14.54 1.30 -23.10
CA VAL A 39 15.31 1.77 -21.93
C VAL A 39 14.38 2.23 -20.81
N VAL A 40 13.32 2.98 -21.14
CA VAL A 40 12.30 3.42 -20.17
C VAL A 40 11.66 2.23 -19.48
N LYS A 41 11.19 1.24 -20.24
CA LYS A 41 10.57 0.02 -19.70
C LYS A 41 11.54 -0.78 -18.83
N GLN A 42 12.81 -0.88 -19.25
CA GLN A 42 13.84 -1.56 -18.48
C GLN A 42 14.07 -0.89 -17.12
N ASN A 43 14.22 0.45 -17.10
CA ASN A 43 14.44 1.18 -15.85
C ASN A 43 13.21 1.14 -14.93
N GLN A 44 12.00 1.17 -15.48
CA GLN A 44 10.77 0.98 -14.70
C GLN A 44 10.72 -0.42 -14.08
N THR A 45 11.04 -1.47 -14.85
CA THR A 45 11.08 -2.85 -14.35
C THR A 45 12.10 -3.01 -13.23
N LYS A 46 13.29 -2.41 -13.39
CA LYS A 46 14.32 -2.39 -12.34
C LYS A 46 13.85 -1.65 -11.08
N ALA A 47 13.16 -0.52 -11.22
CA ALA A 47 12.59 0.20 -10.08
C ALA A 47 11.53 -0.65 -9.34
N ILE A 48 10.69 -1.40 -10.06
CA ILE A 48 9.74 -2.36 -9.47
C ILE A 48 10.49 -3.45 -8.71
N ASN A 49 11.48 -4.08 -9.32
CA ASN A 49 12.29 -5.13 -8.68
C ASN A 49 12.97 -4.60 -7.42
N ALA A 50 13.50 -3.38 -7.47
CA ALA A 50 14.11 -2.74 -6.31
C ALA A 50 13.10 -2.52 -5.16
N ALA A 51 11.88 -2.10 -5.48
CA ALA A 51 10.80 -1.98 -4.49
C ALA A 51 10.44 -3.35 -3.89
N GLN A 52 10.39 -4.41 -4.69
CA GLN A 52 10.13 -5.77 -4.22
C GLN A 52 11.25 -6.26 -3.28
N CYS A 53 12.51 -5.98 -3.59
CA CYS A 53 13.64 -6.29 -2.71
C CYS A 53 13.47 -5.65 -1.32
N GLY A 54 13.11 -4.37 -1.26
CA GLY A 54 12.84 -3.68 0.01
C GLY A 54 11.67 -4.30 0.79
N ILE A 55 10.61 -4.72 0.11
CA ILE A 55 9.49 -5.44 0.74
C ILE A 55 9.96 -6.76 1.35
N TYR A 56 10.70 -7.58 0.60
CA TYR A 56 11.22 -8.84 1.13
C TYR A 56 12.16 -8.64 2.30
N LYS A 57 13.01 -7.61 2.26
CA LYS A 57 13.88 -7.24 3.37
C LYS A 57 13.09 -6.88 4.63
N ALA A 58 12.03 -6.07 4.48
CA ALA A 58 11.16 -5.70 5.60
C ALA A 58 10.42 -6.92 6.20
N VAL A 59 9.94 -7.83 5.34
CA VAL A 59 9.35 -9.10 5.79
C VAL A 59 10.37 -9.96 6.55
N GLU A 60 11.60 -10.05 6.07
CA GLU A 60 12.67 -10.80 6.73
C GLU A 60 13.01 -10.21 8.11
N ASP A 61 13.15 -8.89 8.21
CA ASP A 61 13.39 -8.22 9.49
C ASP A 61 12.25 -8.43 10.47
N PHE A 62 11.00 -8.33 10.00
CA PHE A 62 9.84 -8.65 10.80
C PHE A 62 9.85 -10.11 11.27
N LYS A 63 10.13 -11.08 10.40
CA LYS A 63 10.22 -12.50 10.78
C LYS A 63 11.29 -12.75 11.84
N ARG A 64 12.42 -12.03 11.77
CA ARG A 64 13.56 -12.21 12.69
C ARG A 64 13.36 -11.51 14.04
N ARG A 65 12.78 -10.30 14.04
CA ARG A 65 12.75 -9.41 15.22
C ARG A 65 11.34 -9.09 15.72
N GLY A 66 10.32 -9.35 14.91
CA GLY A 66 8.93 -8.95 15.16
C GLY A 66 8.60 -7.50 14.80
N TYR A 67 9.54 -6.78 14.19
CA TYR A 67 9.41 -5.40 13.71
C TYR A 67 10.38 -5.15 12.55
N TYR A 68 10.17 -4.08 11.78
CA TYR A 68 11.14 -3.57 10.82
C TYR A 68 11.30 -2.06 10.98
N ASN A 69 12.39 -1.49 10.47
CA ASN A 69 12.63 -0.05 10.48
C ASN A 69 12.49 0.51 9.06
N PRO A 70 12.02 1.75 8.91
CA PRO A 70 12.14 2.44 7.63
C PRO A 70 13.61 2.56 7.24
N GLU A 71 13.89 2.35 5.96
CA GLU A 71 15.21 2.57 5.38
C GLU A 71 15.06 3.48 4.16
N THR A 72 16.05 4.34 3.91
CA THR A 72 16.00 5.31 2.81
C THR A 72 17.21 5.16 1.92
N ASN A 73 16.99 5.12 0.60
CA ASN A 73 18.03 5.04 -0.42
C ASN A 73 19.05 3.91 -0.18
N VAL A 74 18.57 2.72 0.18
CA VAL A 74 19.43 1.54 0.33
C VAL A 74 19.84 1.04 -1.04
N LEU A 75 21.14 0.96 -1.30
CA LEU A 75 21.70 0.43 -2.53
C LEU A 75 21.52 -1.10 -2.60
N ILE A 76 20.95 -1.58 -3.70
CA ILE A 76 20.85 -3.02 -4.00
C ILE A 76 22.07 -3.42 -4.83
N TRP A 77 22.21 -2.79 -6.00
CA TRP A 77 23.28 -3.06 -6.95
C TRP A 77 23.39 -1.94 -7.98
N GLY A 78 24.61 -1.55 -8.33
CA GLY A 78 24.87 -0.53 -9.36
C GLY A 78 24.22 0.81 -9.04
N ASN A 79 23.11 1.11 -9.71
CA ASN A 79 22.35 2.34 -9.56
C ASN A 79 20.89 2.11 -9.09
N GLU A 80 20.60 0.93 -8.55
CA GLU A 80 19.28 0.50 -8.12
C GLU A 80 19.17 0.61 -6.59
N TYR A 81 18.20 1.37 -6.11
CA TYR A 81 18.00 1.67 -4.68
C TYR A 81 16.57 1.40 -4.24
N TYR A 82 16.35 1.18 -2.96
CA TYR A 82 15.01 1.16 -2.36
C TYR A 82 14.89 2.06 -1.13
N THR A 83 13.66 2.49 -0.87
CA THR A 83 13.24 3.17 0.35
C THR A 83 12.01 2.45 0.89
N THR A 84 12.12 1.85 2.07
CA THR A 84 11.02 1.18 2.78
C THR A 84 10.43 2.09 3.84
N GLY A 85 9.12 2.08 3.97
CA GLY A 85 8.43 2.82 5.02
C GLY A 85 7.08 3.34 4.59
N GLY A 86 6.64 4.45 5.18
CA GLY A 86 5.32 5.01 4.97
C GLY A 86 4.84 5.79 6.18
N GLY A 87 3.54 6.08 6.20
CA GLY A 87 2.89 6.66 7.37
C GLY A 87 2.73 5.63 8.49
N ALA A 88 2.27 6.09 9.64
CA ALA A 88 1.94 5.27 10.81
C ALA A 88 1.06 4.05 10.46
N ALA A 89 0.11 4.21 9.54
CA ALA A 89 -0.75 3.14 9.05
C ALA A 89 -0.01 1.91 8.50
N ASN A 90 1.18 2.09 7.94
CA ASN A 90 2.00 0.99 7.43
C ASN A 90 2.63 0.15 8.54
N TYR A 91 2.62 0.65 9.79
CA TYR A 91 3.23 0.00 10.94
C TYR A 91 2.22 -0.50 11.97
N LEU A 92 0.91 -0.40 11.69
CA LEU A 92 -0.09 -1.04 12.54
C LEU A 92 -0.38 -2.45 12.04
N GLN A 93 -0.05 -3.43 12.86
CA GLN A 93 -0.53 -4.80 12.73
C GLN A 93 -1.78 -4.95 13.62
N VAL A 94 -2.85 -5.47 13.04
CA VAL A 94 -4.10 -5.77 13.75
C VAL A 94 -4.26 -7.28 13.77
N ASP A 95 -4.32 -7.87 14.97
CA ASP A 95 -4.49 -9.30 15.18
C ASP A 95 -5.79 -9.56 15.93
N ALA A 96 -6.78 -10.10 15.19
CA ALA A 96 -8.07 -10.53 15.72
C ALA A 96 -8.23 -12.06 15.75
N THR A 97 -7.14 -12.83 15.59
CA THR A 97 -7.22 -14.30 15.47
C THR A 97 -7.68 -15.00 16.74
N VAL A 98 -7.38 -14.43 17.92
CA VAL A 98 -7.73 -14.95 19.25
C VAL A 98 -8.88 -14.15 19.90
N LEU A 99 -9.72 -13.52 19.09
CA LEU A 99 -10.84 -12.70 19.54
C LEU A 99 -11.74 -13.47 20.52
N LYS A 100 -12.13 -12.78 21.60
CA LYS A 100 -13.17 -13.26 22.52
C LYS A 100 -14.43 -12.45 22.43
N VAL A 101 -15.54 -13.17 22.41
CA VAL A 101 -16.88 -12.62 22.51
C VAL A 101 -17.30 -12.63 23.98
N GLU A 102 -17.75 -11.48 24.49
CA GLU A 102 -18.20 -11.32 25.88
C GLU A 102 -19.56 -10.60 25.94
N ALA A 103 -20.06 -10.38 27.17
CA ALA A 103 -21.29 -9.66 27.46
C ALA A 103 -22.51 -10.18 26.68
N GLY A 104 -22.63 -11.51 26.55
CA GLY A 104 -23.71 -12.14 25.80
C GLY A 104 -23.69 -11.86 24.29
N GLY A 105 -22.51 -11.60 23.71
CA GLY A 105 -22.35 -11.33 22.29
C GLY A 105 -22.25 -9.84 21.93
N LYS A 106 -22.20 -8.97 22.94
CA LYS A 106 -22.22 -7.51 22.78
C LYS A 106 -20.84 -6.85 22.88
N ALA A 107 -19.81 -7.61 23.20
CA ALA A 107 -18.45 -7.10 23.33
C ALA A 107 -17.45 -7.99 22.63
N LEU A 108 -16.44 -7.38 22.00
CA LEU A 108 -15.29 -8.05 21.44
C LEU A 108 -14.01 -7.61 22.16
N ARG A 109 -13.19 -8.58 22.55
CA ARG A 109 -11.94 -8.38 23.29
C ARG A 109 -10.82 -9.24 22.72
N GLN A 110 -9.62 -9.03 23.26
CA GLN A 110 -8.40 -9.73 22.82
C GLN A 110 -8.05 -9.48 21.35
N ILE A 111 -8.35 -8.27 20.87
CA ILE A 111 -7.83 -7.77 19.61
C ILE A 111 -6.49 -7.12 19.94
N ASN A 112 -5.41 -7.62 19.37
CA ASN A 112 -4.08 -7.09 19.64
C ASN A 112 -3.71 -6.09 18.55
N LEU A 113 -3.35 -4.88 18.97
CA LEU A 113 -2.76 -3.88 18.10
C LEU A 113 -1.26 -3.85 18.37
N LYS A 114 -0.44 -3.98 17.32
CA LYS A 114 1.02 -3.96 17.46
C LYS A 114 1.61 -2.90 16.55
N ASN A 115 2.51 -2.10 17.12
CA ASN A 115 3.39 -1.25 16.34
C ASN A 115 4.60 -2.07 15.88
N ILE A 116 4.66 -2.34 14.58
CA ILE A 116 5.76 -3.09 13.97
C ILE A 116 6.90 -2.20 13.48
N SER A 117 6.86 -0.88 13.77
CA SER A 117 8.02 -0.02 13.68
C SER A 117 8.92 -0.23 14.89
N GLY A 118 10.21 -0.46 14.65
CA GLY A 118 11.22 -0.52 15.72
C GLY A 118 11.76 0.84 16.16
N ALA A 119 11.38 1.93 15.48
CA ALA A 119 12.01 3.24 15.65
C ALA A 119 11.04 4.37 16.02
N SER A 120 9.76 4.26 15.66
CA SER A 120 8.81 5.37 15.79
C SER A 120 7.50 4.93 16.42
N SER A 121 7.08 5.67 17.44
CA SER A 121 5.73 5.58 17.99
C SER A 121 4.71 6.15 16.99
N MET A 122 3.47 5.70 17.10
CA MET A 122 2.35 6.23 16.30
C MET A 122 1.18 6.62 17.20
N THR A 123 0.44 7.63 16.79
CA THR A 123 -0.73 8.12 17.53
C THR A 123 -1.99 7.89 16.72
N ILE A 124 -2.86 7.03 17.23
CA ILE A 124 -4.22 6.82 16.72
C ILE A 124 -5.07 7.97 17.24
N THR A 125 -5.55 8.84 16.36
CA THR A 125 -6.40 9.98 16.76
C THR A 125 -7.85 9.54 16.85
N ASP A 126 -8.30 8.76 15.87
CA ASP A 126 -9.69 8.39 15.68
C ASP A 126 -9.83 6.93 15.23
N VAL A 127 -10.99 6.36 15.56
CA VAL A 127 -11.39 5.02 15.14
C VAL A 127 -12.78 5.10 14.53
N ARG A 128 -12.98 4.46 13.38
CA ARG A 128 -14.29 4.23 12.80
C ARG A 128 -14.57 2.74 12.76
N LEU A 129 -15.68 2.33 13.38
CA LEU A 129 -16.17 0.95 13.35
C LEU A 129 -17.39 0.88 12.44
N ILE A 130 -17.33 -0.04 11.49
CA ILE A 130 -18.42 -0.34 10.56
C ILE A 130 -18.83 -1.79 10.83
N TRP A 131 -20.08 -1.99 11.24
CA TRP A 131 -20.66 -3.32 11.37
C TRP A 131 -21.78 -3.53 10.35
N GLU A 132 -21.81 -4.71 9.74
CA GLU A 132 -22.77 -5.08 8.72
C GLU A 132 -23.32 -6.50 8.93
N PRO A 133 -24.62 -6.74 8.71
CA PRO A 133 -25.65 -5.73 8.42
C PRO A 133 -25.89 -4.83 9.63
N ASN A 134 -26.16 -3.53 9.42
CA ASN A 134 -26.51 -2.58 10.49
C ASN A 134 -28.03 -2.39 10.58
N ALA A 135 -28.50 -2.09 11.78
CA ALA A 135 -29.85 -1.55 11.99
C ALA A 135 -29.76 -0.19 12.70
N ILE A 136 -30.77 0.67 12.48
CA ILE A 136 -30.78 2.07 12.95
C ILE A 136 -30.70 2.17 14.50
N SER A 137 -31.15 1.14 15.20
CA SER A 137 -31.16 1.10 16.67
C SER A 137 -29.90 0.51 17.30
N GLU A 138 -28.88 0.17 16.52
CA GLU A 138 -27.66 -0.46 17.01
C GLU A 138 -26.59 0.59 17.24
N ASN A 139 -26.04 0.65 18.45
CA ASN A 139 -25.03 1.63 18.81
C ASN A 139 -23.76 0.97 19.32
N LEU A 140 -22.63 1.54 18.91
CA LEU A 140 -21.36 1.37 19.58
C LEU A 140 -21.38 2.18 20.87
N THR A 141 -21.08 1.54 21.99
CA THR A 141 -21.17 2.13 23.33
C THR A 141 -19.82 2.35 23.99
N LYS A 142 -18.80 1.57 23.61
CA LYS A 142 -17.44 1.71 24.15
C LYS A 142 -16.37 1.33 23.14
N ILE A 143 -15.28 2.08 23.17
CA ILE A 143 -13.99 1.72 22.59
C ILE A 143 -12.93 1.81 23.69
N SER A 144 -11.99 0.86 23.73
CA SER A 144 -10.85 0.88 24.66
C SER A 144 -9.57 0.44 23.95
N ILE A 145 -8.55 1.29 23.97
CA ILE A 145 -7.20 0.99 23.45
C ILE A 145 -6.19 1.28 24.56
N GLY A 146 -5.56 0.25 25.10
CA GLY A 146 -4.41 0.42 26.02
C GLY A 146 -4.62 1.33 27.22
N GLY A 147 -5.87 1.48 27.69
CA GLY A 147 -6.24 2.37 28.80
C GLY A 147 -6.88 3.69 28.37
N ALA A 148 -6.81 4.08 27.10
CA ALA A 148 -7.66 5.13 26.54
C ALA A 148 -9.05 4.56 26.27
N ASP A 149 -10.06 5.13 26.92
CA ASP A 149 -11.45 4.71 26.80
C ASP A 149 -12.28 5.83 26.18
N TRP A 150 -13.10 5.47 25.20
CA TRP A 150 -14.23 6.28 24.74
C TRP A 150 -15.54 5.61 25.16
N LEU A 151 -16.46 6.40 25.67
CA LEU A 151 -17.82 5.99 26.06
C LEU A 151 -18.82 6.89 25.34
N GLY A 152 -19.87 6.30 24.77
CA GLY A 152 -20.89 7.08 24.06
C GLY A 152 -22.00 6.21 23.49
N SER A 153 -22.66 6.71 22.46
CA SER A 153 -23.67 5.99 21.69
C SER A 153 -23.65 6.53 20.27
N VAL A 154 -23.09 5.76 19.34
CA VAL A 154 -23.02 6.17 17.92
C VAL A 154 -23.39 5.02 17.00
N ASN A 155 -23.99 5.36 15.87
CA ASN A 155 -24.32 4.42 14.80
C ASN A 155 -23.06 3.94 14.05
N SER A 156 -23.24 2.90 13.23
CA SER A 156 -22.19 2.33 12.37
C SER A 156 -21.56 3.39 11.45
N GLY A 157 -20.23 3.36 11.32
CA GLY A 157 -19.49 4.24 10.42
C GLY A 157 -19.18 5.65 10.95
N VAL A 158 -19.60 5.98 12.18
CA VAL A 158 -19.24 7.24 12.82
C VAL A 158 -17.78 7.20 13.28
N LEU A 159 -17.05 8.29 13.03
CA LEU A 159 -15.68 8.48 13.48
C LEU A 159 -15.67 8.89 14.96
N VAL A 160 -14.86 8.20 15.76
CA VAL A 160 -14.80 8.34 17.22
C VAL A 160 -13.39 8.73 17.67
N PRO A 161 -13.20 9.82 18.43
CA PRO A 161 -11.89 10.21 18.94
C PRO A 161 -11.48 9.33 20.14
N ILE A 162 -10.23 8.84 20.13
CA ILE A 162 -9.66 8.00 21.21
C ILE A 162 -8.28 8.50 21.68
N ASN A 163 -7.54 9.22 20.82
CA ASN A 163 -6.18 9.73 21.04
C ASN A 163 -5.28 8.82 21.88
N TYR A 164 -4.70 7.80 21.25
CA TYR A 164 -3.83 6.82 21.89
C TYR A 164 -2.49 6.70 21.17
N THR A 165 -1.39 6.81 21.93
CA THR A 165 -0.03 6.61 21.39
C THR A 165 0.44 5.17 21.62
N LEU A 166 0.67 4.44 20.52
CA LEU A 166 1.25 3.10 20.54
C LEU A 166 2.77 3.19 20.31
N THR A 167 3.53 2.81 21.34
CA THR A 167 5.01 2.93 21.34
C THR A 167 5.64 1.99 20.32
N ALA A 168 6.78 2.37 19.74
CA ALA A 168 7.56 1.53 18.83
C ALA A 168 7.78 0.11 19.40
N GLY A 169 7.58 -0.92 18.59
CA GLY A 169 7.76 -2.33 18.94
C GLY A 169 6.76 -2.90 19.97
N SER A 170 5.87 -2.07 20.52
CA SER A 170 4.93 -2.46 21.57
C SER A 170 3.62 -3.02 21.02
N SER A 171 2.92 -3.79 21.84
CA SER A 171 1.54 -4.24 21.59
C SER A 171 0.60 -3.77 22.68
N THR A 172 -0.65 -3.53 22.32
CA THR A 172 -1.71 -3.16 23.26
C THR A 172 -3.02 -3.89 22.95
N SER A 173 -3.91 -3.97 23.93
CA SER A 173 -5.23 -4.57 23.74
C SER A 173 -6.24 -3.54 23.24
N PHE A 174 -7.02 -3.93 22.25
CA PHE A 174 -8.18 -3.22 21.73
C PHE A 174 -9.47 -3.97 22.07
N ARG A 175 -10.48 -3.21 22.48
CA ARG A 175 -11.79 -3.74 22.90
C ARG A 175 -12.89 -2.80 22.44
N VAL A 176 -14.02 -3.39 22.08
CA VAL A 176 -15.19 -2.67 21.56
C VAL A 176 -16.47 -3.30 22.10
N GLN A 177 -17.48 -2.48 22.35
CA GLN A 177 -18.76 -2.92 22.92
C GLN A 177 -19.93 -2.19 22.27
N TRP A 178 -21.04 -2.90 22.11
CA TRP A 178 -22.31 -2.44 21.58
C TRP A 178 -23.44 -2.62 22.60
N ASP A 179 -24.57 -1.96 22.34
CA ASP A 179 -25.83 -2.21 23.06
C ASP A 179 -26.55 -3.49 22.60
N VAL A 180 -26.23 -3.96 21.38
CA VAL A 180 -26.77 -5.16 20.73
C VAL A 180 -25.74 -6.26 20.53
N VAL A 181 -26.20 -7.47 20.19
CA VAL A 181 -25.35 -8.61 19.83
C VAL A 181 -24.78 -8.42 18.43
N VAL A 182 -23.46 -8.63 18.28
CA VAL A 182 -22.73 -8.39 17.01
C VAL A 182 -22.00 -9.62 16.45
N THR A 183 -22.15 -10.78 17.08
CA THR A 183 -21.36 -11.99 16.77
C THR A 183 -21.58 -12.56 15.37
N SER A 184 -22.72 -12.28 14.74
CA SER A 184 -23.02 -12.72 13.37
C SER A 184 -22.67 -11.68 12.31
N LYS A 185 -22.13 -10.52 12.70
CA LYS A 185 -21.86 -9.40 11.80
C LYS A 185 -20.44 -9.47 11.24
N THR A 186 -20.23 -8.77 10.13
CA THR A 186 -18.90 -8.35 9.69
C THR A 186 -18.60 -7.04 10.39
N ILE A 187 -17.44 -6.95 11.06
CA ILE A 187 -16.98 -5.76 11.76
C ILE A 187 -15.65 -5.34 11.16
N THR A 188 -15.66 -4.18 10.51
CA THR A 188 -14.51 -3.52 9.93
C THR A 188 -14.11 -2.34 10.82
N CYS A 189 -12.82 -2.18 11.05
CA CYS A 189 -12.25 -1.11 11.86
C CYS A 189 -11.24 -0.33 11.04
N GLU A 190 -11.43 0.99 11.02
CA GLU A 190 -10.55 1.94 10.37
C GLU A 190 -9.88 2.78 11.46
N PHE A 191 -8.55 2.79 11.48
CA PHE A 191 -7.74 3.58 12.41
C PHE A 191 -7.14 4.76 11.65
N LEU A 192 -7.35 5.98 12.15
CA LEU A 192 -6.76 7.21 11.63
C LEU A 192 -5.63 7.65 12.55
N PHE A 193 -4.54 8.09 11.95
CA PHE A 193 -3.34 8.50 12.67
C PHE A 193 -3.09 10.00 12.57
N SER A 194 -2.27 10.53 13.47
CA SER A 194 -1.91 11.96 13.52
C SER A 194 -1.19 12.48 12.28
N ASP A 195 -0.59 11.59 11.48
CA ASP A 195 0.02 11.93 10.19
C ASP A 195 -0.98 11.92 9.01
N GLY A 196 -2.27 11.73 9.30
CA GLY A 196 -3.35 11.66 8.32
C GLY A 196 -3.43 10.33 7.56
N SER A 197 -2.55 9.36 7.87
CA SER A 197 -2.65 8.03 7.28
C SER A 197 -3.79 7.23 7.91
N THR A 198 -4.25 6.21 7.18
CA THR A 198 -5.37 5.35 7.58
C THR A 198 -5.06 3.89 7.30
N VAL A 199 -5.47 3.00 8.20
CA VAL A 199 -5.46 1.55 7.98
C VAL A 199 -6.83 0.95 8.29
N THR A 200 -7.26 0.02 7.43
CA THR A 200 -8.54 -0.69 7.59
C THR A 200 -8.26 -2.17 7.83
N ALA A 201 -8.86 -2.73 8.87
CA ALA A 201 -8.75 -4.13 9.23
C ALA A 201 -10.14 -4.72 9.52
N TYR A 202 -10.33 -5.98 9.16
CA TYR A 202 -11.46 -6.74 9.67
C TYR A 202 -11.15 -7.22 11.09
N ILE A 203 -12.11 -7.13 11.99
CA ILE A 203 -12.06 -7.74 13.33
C ILE A 203 -12.87 -9.04 13.30
N LEU A 204 -14.04 -8.98 12.67
CA LEU A 204 -14.91 -10.11 12.37
C LEU A 204 -15.33 -10.03 10.90
N LYS A 205 -15.35 -11.18 10.22
CA LYS A 205 -15.87 -11.31 8.86
C LYS A 205 -16.91 -12.42 8.85
N ASN A 206 -18.19 -12.07 8.71
CA ASN A 206 -19.32 -13.00 8.83
C ASN A 206 -19.25 -13.88 10.09
N GLY A 207 -18.93 -13.26 11.24
CA GLY A 207 -18.78 -13.97 12.52
C GLY A 207 -17.51 -14.83 12.67
N GLN A 208 -16.62 -14.85 11.67
CA GLN A 208 -15.31 -15.47 11.77
C GLN A 208 -14.24 -14.44 12.15
N THR A 209 -13.27 -14.85 12.96
CA THR A 209 -12.10 -14.04 13.30
C THR A 209 -11.31 -13.69 12.05
N ALA A 210 -10.81 -12.46 11.99
CA ALA A 210 -10.12 -11.94 10.82
C ALA A 210 -8.59 -12.03 10.92
N ALA A 211 -7.94 -11.61 9.83
CA ALA A 211 -6.53 -11.80 9.56
C ALA A 211 -5.61 -11.07 10.54
N ASN A 212 -4.40 -11.61 10.65
CA ASN A 212 -3.25 -11.01 11.31
C ASN A 212 -2.32 -10.48 10.22
N SER A 213 -2.59 -9.28 9.71
CA SER A 213 -1.84 -8.71 8.57
C SER A 213 -1.39 -7.27 8.81
N PHE A 214 -0.44 -6.82 7.99
CA PHE A 214 0.01 -5.43 7.91
C PHE A 214 0.48 -5.09 6.49
N THR A 215 0.57 -3.80 6.19
CA THR A 215 0.89 -3.29 4.86
C THR A 215 2.28 -2.69 4.81
N ILE A 216 3.15 -3.25 3.98
CA ILE A 216 4.49 -2.72 3.71
C ILE A 216 4.44 -1.87 2.44
N LYS A 217 4.98 -0.66 2.51
CA LYS A 217 5.16 0.21 1.35
C LYS A 217 6.65 0.44 1.08
N CYS A 218 7.04 0.36 -0.18
CA CYS A 218 8.43 0.52 -0.59
C CYS A 218 8.51 1.21 -1.96
N THR A 219 9.36 2.22 -2.07
CA THR A 219 9.71 2.87 -3.34
C THR A 219 11.07 2.38 -3.80
N GLY A 220 11.11 1.72 -4.96
CA GLY A 220 12.34 1.40 -5.66
C GLY A 220 12.70 2.49 -6.66
N SER A 221 13.98 2.66 -6.91
CA SER A 221 14.49 3.69 -7.80
C SER A 221 15.72 3.25 -8.58
N VAL A 222 15.87 3.81 -9.79
CA VAL A 222 17.04 3.61 -10.64
C VAL A 222 17.59 4.98 -11.03
N VAL A 223 18.80 5.27 -10.59
CA VAL A 223 19.45 6.58 -10.81
C VAL A 223 20.27 6.56 -12.10
N SER A 224 19.84 7.31 -13.10
CA SER A 224 20.55 7.52 -14.36
C SER A 224 20.58 9.03 -14.65
N ASN A 225 20.65 9.43 -15.92
CA ASN A 225 20.41 10.82 -16.35
C ASN A 225 19.05 11.34 -15.87
N ILE A 226 18.08 10.43 -15.69
CA ILE A 226 16.79 10.66 -15.05
C ILE A 226 16.62 9.58 -13.98
N THR A 227 16.09 9.94 -12.82
CA THR A 227 15.76 8.97 -11.76
C THR A 227 14.37 8.40 -12.02
N TRP A 228 14.30 7.08 -12.18
CA TRP A 228 13.06 6.34 -12.32
C TRP A 228 12.62 5.84 -10.96
N LYS A 229 11.35 6.04 -10.59
CA LYS A 229 10.80 5.57 -9.31
C LYS A 229 9.52 4.78 -9.51
N ARG A 230 9.36 3.73 -8.72
CA ARG A 230 8.14 2.91 -8.63
C ARG A 230 7.90 2.50 -7.20
N THR A 231 6.65 2.56 -6.78
CA THR A 231 6.26 2.22 -5.41
C THR A 231 5.37 1.02 -5.43
N ILE A 232 5.63 0.11 -4.51
CA ILE A 232 4.85 -1.09 -4.31
C ILE A 232 4.31 -1.06 -2.88
N ILE A 233 3.04 -1.40 -2.76
CA ILE A 233 2.33 -1.62 -1.51
C ILE A 233 1.97 -3.10 -1.48
N ALA A 234 2.41 -3.80 -0.44
CA ALA A 234 2.17 -5.23 -0.27
C ALA A 234 1.51 -5.49 1.09
N GLU A 235 0.49 -6.35 1.10
CA GLU A 235 -0.08 -6.85 2.34
C GLU A 235 0.59 -8.17 2.72
N TYR A 236 1.10 -8.24 3.95
CA TYR A 236 1.72 -9.43 4.50
C TYR A 236 0.82 -10.04 5.57
N ASP A 237 0.44 -11.30 5.39
CA ASP A 237 -0.29 -12.09 6.36
C ASP A 237 0.69 -12.86 7.25
N VAL A 238 0.72 -12.48 8.52
CA VAL A 238 1.60 -13.05 9.56
C VAL A 238 1.22 -14.49 9.86
N GLY A 239 -0.06 -14.85 9.77
CA GLY A 239 -0.55 -16.21 10.06
C GLY A 239 -0.11 -17.22 9.00
N THR A 240 -0.20 -16.86 7.72
CA THR A 240 0.25 -17.74 6.62
C THR A 240 1.72 -17.56 6.25
N GLY A 241 2.34 -16.46 6.69
CA GLY A 241 3.73 -16.12 6.40
C GLY A 241 3.99 -15.67 4.96
N LYS A 242 2.93 -15.24 4.26
CA LYS A 242 2.92 -14.94 2.81
C LYS A 242 2.46 -13.51 2.54
N ILE A 243 2.91 -12.98 1.41
CA ILE A 243 2.36 -11.74 0.83
C ILE A 243 1.08 -12.11 0.08
N THR A 244 -0.03 -11.48 0.43
CA THR A 244 -1.37 -11.80 -0.10
C THR A 244 -1.81 -10.87 -1.22
N SER A 245 -1.23 -9.67 -1.29
CA SER A 245 -1.53 -8.70 -2.34
C SER A 245 -0.32 -7.85 -2.71
N TRP A 246 -0.31 -7.36 -3.95
CA TRP A 246 0.69 -6.45 -4.50
C TRP A 246 -0.03 -5.36 -5.28
N ASN A 247 0.27 -4.10 -4.98
CA ASN A 247 -0.28 -2.95 -5.69
C ASN A 247 0.84 -1.97 -6.05
N GLU A 248 0.95 -1.63 -7.33
CA GLU A 248 1.92 -0.65 -7.82
C GLU A 248 1.28 0.74 -7.86
N THR A 249 2.01 1.77 -7.39
CA THR A 249 1.57 3.15 -7.46
C THR A 249 2.68 4.07 -8.01
N ASN A 250 2.25 5.16 -8.62
CA ASN A 250 3.14 6.27 -9.02
C ASN A 250 3.42 7.25 -7.88
N SER A 251 2.80 7.08 -6.71
CA SER A 251 3.09 7.90 -5.52
C SER A 251 4.38 7.41 -4.86
N HIS A 252 5.29 8.28 -4.48
CA HIS A 252 6.60 7.91 -3.93
C HIS A 252 6.71 8.28 -2.45
N LEU A 253 7.53 7.51 -1.72
CA LEU A 253 7.98 7.84 -0.36
C LEU A 253 9.09 8.89 -0.37
#